data_AF-A0AA37P4A1-F1
#
_entry.id   AF-A0AA37P4A1-F1
#
_cell.length_a   1.000
_cell.length_b   1.000
_cell.length_c   1.000
_cell.angle_alpha   90.00
_cell.angle_beta   90.00
_cell.angle_gamma   90.00
#
_symmetry.space_group_name_H-M   'P 1'
#
loop_
_entity.id
_entity.type
_entity.pdbx_description
1 polymer ?
#
loop_
_entity_poly.entity_id
_entity_poly.type
_entity_poly.pdbx_seq_one_letter_code
_entity_poly.pdbx_strand_id
1 'polypeptide(L)'
;MKNSFPLAQKMLPEIYSTVDMIMKGRPLLVLLLFAASAVILAGMYYAATRKGTTTRQDKWAGVLSDLDACSRRKHVKSAQYDHFAGIARQEREHDAERLFRAMAHAERLQEYNCANAIVRLGGRYAPPEHVTVFRGTTDDNLRRSIDFARRPPEGLHADDIERALQSGNRYAARVLIWARSGDMRHLALMETCRRRLAANGPADARNEIAGRRANNGTAGVPANGTARASGRGTAEGSENSRPDATADNAPKGYLVCPTCGNIYPAGCSDSYCPCCLTDGRRFVAFEE
;
A
#
# COMPACT_ATOMS: atom_id res chain seq x y z
N MET A 1 -63.59 -86.15 -31.47
CA MET A 1 -63.69 -84.76 -30.97
C MET A 1 -62.85 -84.62 -29.72
N LYS A 2 -61.73 -83.89 -29.79
CA LYS A 2 -61.20 -82.97 -28.77
C LYS A 2 -59.91 -82.37 -29.29
N ASN A 3 -60.04 -81.13 -29.73
CA ASN A 3 -58.95 -80.21 -30.00
C ASN A 3 -58.16 -79.96 -28.70
N SER A 4 -56.88 -79.65 -28.83
CA SER A 4 -56.30 -78.35 -28.48
C SER A 4 -54.85 -78.50 -28.01
N PHE A 5 -53.97 -77.86 -28.79
CA PHE A 5 -52.63 -77.43 -28.40
C PHE A 5 -52.62 -76.83 -26.98
N PRO A 6 -51.62 -77.17 -26.15
CA PRO A 6 -50.90 -76.09 -25.46
C PRO A 6 -49.44 -76.49 -25.17
N LEU A 7 -48.55 -76.45 -26.17
CA LEU A 7 -47.10 -76.51 -25.93
C LEU A 7 -46.36 -75.22 -26.27
N ALA A 8 -47.06 -74.23 -26.84
CA ALA A 8 -46.48 -72.95 -27.24
C ALA A 8 -46.55 -71.84 -26.16
N GLN A 9 -47.19 -72.09 -25.00
CA GLN A 9 -47.48 -71.01 -24.02
C GLN A 9 -46.39 -70.82 -22.94
N LYS A 10 -45.38 -71.69 -22.83
CA LYS A 10 -44.37 -71.62 -21.74
C LYS A 10 -43.00 -71.04 -22.12
N MET A 11 -42.69 -70.87 -23.41
CA MET A 11 -41.36 -70.41 -23.88
C MET A 11 -41.24 -68.89 -24.06
N LEU A 12 -42.34 -68.13 -24.03
CA LEU A 12 -42.35 -66.69 -24.28
C LEU A 12 -41.98 -65.79 -23.06
N PRO A 13 -42.33 -66.09 -21.79
CA PRO A 13 -42.04 -65.18 -20.68
C PRO A 13 -40.56 -65.19 -20.24
N GLU A 14 -39.84 -66.28 -20.48
CA GLU A 14 -38.44 -66.45 -20.06
C GLU A 14 -37.47 -65.67 -20.97
N ILE A 15 -37.78 -65.57 -22.27
CA ILE A 15 -37.05 -64.77 -23.26
C ILE A 15 -37.33 -63.27 -23.04
N TYR A 16 -38.58 -62.89 -22.70
CA TYR A 16 -38.92 -61.49 -22.44
C TYR A 16 -38.22 -60.92 -21.20
N SER A 17 -38.06 -61.73 -20.14
CA SER A 17 -37.37 -61.33 -18.91
C SER A 17 -35.86 -61.17 -19.08
N THR A 18 -35.22 -62.00 -19.91
CA THR A 18 -33.77 -61.91 -20.19
C THR A 18 -33.43 -60.74 -21.11
N VAL A 19 -34.27 -60.47 -22.12
CA VAL A 19 -34.09 -59.31 -23.02
C VAL A 19 -34.36 -57.98 -22.31
N ASP A 20 -35.33 -57.90 -21.39
CA ASP A 20 -35.60 -56.69 -20.57
C ASP A 20 -34.46 -56.39 -19.57
N MET A 21 -33.85 -57.43 -18.97
CA MET A 21 -32.65 -57.28 -18.13
C MET A 21 -31.43 -56.77 -18.92
N ILE A 22 -31.26 -57.21 -20.18
CA ILE A 22 -30.16 -56.79 -21.06
C ILE A 22 -30.39 -55.36 -21.61
N MET A 23 -31.64 -54.98 -21.89
CA MET A 23 -32.03 -53.65 -22.40
C MET A 23 -32.02 -52.55 -21.32
N LYS A 24 -32.30 -52.88 -20.05
CA LYS A 24 -32.23 -51.93 -18.91
C LYS A 24 -30.85 -51.91 -18.23
N GLY A 25 -30.12 -53.02 -18.23
CA GLY A 25 -28.79 -53.11 -17.60
C GLY A 25 -27.73 -52.27 -18.31
N ARG A 26 -27.78 -52.21 -19.64
CA ARG A 26 -26.86 -51.39 -20.46
C ARG A 26 -26.99 -49.88 -20.23
N PRO A 27 -28.17 -49.25 -20.30
CA PRO A 27 -28.32 -47.82 -20.01
C PRO A 27 -28.03 -47.50 -18.55
N LEU A 28 -28.39 -48.38 -17.60
CA LEU A 28 -28.03 -48.21 -16.18
C LEU A 28 -26.52 -48.22 -15.97
N LEU A 29 -25.79 -49.15 -16.61
CA LEU A 29 -24.34 -49.22 -16.56
C LEU A 29 -23.70 -47.94 -17.13
N VAL A 30 -24.19 -47.45 -18.29
CA VAL A 30 -23.70 -46.20 -18.90
C VAL A 30 -23.93 -45.00 -17.97
N LEU A 31 -25.09 -44.93 -17.32
CA LEU A 31 -25.42 -43.86 -16.37
C LEU A 31 -24.52 -43.91 -15.13
N LEU A 32 -24.24 -45.09 -14.61
CA LEU A 32 -23.31 -45.30 -13.50
C LEU A 32 -21.87 -44.91 -13.86
N LEU A 33 -21.41 -45.27 -15.07
CA LEU A 33 -20.09 -44.86 -15.55
C LEU A 33 -20.01 -43.34 -15.73
N PHE A 34 -21.06 -42.71 -16.25
CA PHE A 34 -21.11 -41.26 -16.40
C PHE A 34 -21.10 -40.55 -15.04
N ALA A 35 -21.87 -41.03 -14.08
CA ALA A 35 -21.87 -40.53 -12.70
C ALA A 35 -20.49 -40.71 -12.05
N ALA A 36 -19.86 -41.88 -12.20
CA ALA A 36 -18.51 -42.13 -11.71
C ALA A 36 -17.47 -41.19 -12.34
N SER A 37 -17.52 -40.99 -13.66
CA SER A 37 -16.65 -40.04 -14.36
C SER A 37 -16.87 -38.60 -13.90
N ALA A 38 -18.13 -38.18 -13.69
CA ALA A 38 -18.44 -36.84 -13.19
C ALA A 38 -17.90 -36.62 -11.77
N VAL A 39 -18.03 -37.63 -10.89
CA VAL A 39 -17.47 -37.59 -9.53
C VAL A 39 -15.94 -37.53 -9.54
N ILE A 40 -15.29 -38.35 -10.38
CA ILE A 40 -13.83 -38.33 -10.54
C ILE A 40 -13.36 -36.98 -11.06
N LEU A 41 -14.02 -36.43 -12.08
CA LEU A 41 -13.68 -35.14 -12.67
C LEU A 41 -13.88 -33.99 -11.67
N ALA A 42 -14.99 -33.99 -10.94
CA ALA A 42 -15.26 -33.04 -9.87
C ALA A 42 -14.22 -33.14 -8.74
N GLY A 43 -13.85 -34.37 -8.34
CA GLY A 43 -12.81 -34.62 -7.36
C GLY A 43 -11.43 -34.13 -7.80
N MET A 44 -11.06 -34.37 -9.06
CA MET A 44 -9.82 -33.87 -9.65
C MET A 44 -9.80 -32.35 -9.74
N TYR A 45 -10.88 -31.73 -10.23
CA TYR A 45 -11.02 -30.28 -10.29
C TYR A 45 -10.87 -29.66 -8.90
N TYR A 46 -11.59 -30.20 -7.91
CA TYR A 46 -11.57 -29.73 -6.54
C TYR A 46 -10.21 -29.90 -5.85
N ALA A 47 -9.53 -31.03 -6.09
CA ALA A 47 -8.19 -31.28 -5.58
C ALA A 47 -7.15 -30.33 -6.22
N ALA A 48 -7.26 -30.06 -7.52
CA ALA A 48 -6.38 -29.14 -8.22
C ALA A 48 -6.55 -27.70 -7.73
N THR A 49 -7.80 -27.24 -7.52
CA THR A 49 -8.08 -25.89 -7.03
C THR A 49 -7.68 -25.71 -5.56
N ARG A 50 -7.89 -26.71 -4.68
CA ARG A 50 -7.44 -26.63 -3.27
C ARG A 50 -5.91 -26.63 -3.17
N LYS A 51 -5.23 -27.60 -3.80
CA LYS A 51 -3.78 -27.74 -3.71
C LYS A 51 -3.07 -26.47 -4.20
N GLY A 52 -3.48 -25.93 -5.35
CA GLY A 52 -2.91 -24.68 -5.88
C GLY A 52 -3.09 -23.45 -4.96
N THR A 53 -4.18 -23.41 -4.19
CA THR A 53 -4.45 -22.30 -3.25
C THR A 53 -3.54 -22.38 -2.02
N THR A 54 -3.39 -23.57 -1.41
CA THR A 54 -2.55 -23.77 -0.22
C THR A 54 -1.07 -23.55 -0.52
N THR A 55 -0.54 -24.13 -1.61
CA THR A 55 0.89 -23.97 -1.96
C THR A 55 1.25 -22.52 -2.31
N ARG A 56 0.30 -21.75 -2.87
CA ARG A 56 0.46 -20.33 -3.16
C ARG A 56 0.45 -19.48 -1.88
N GLN A 57 -0.43 -19.78 -0.92
CA GLN A 57 -0.45 -19.06 0.36
C GLN A 57 0.84 -19.28 1.16
N ASP A 58 1.36 -20.51 1.23
CA ASP A 58 2.64 -20.79 1.89
C ASP A 58 3.80 -20.04 1.23
N LYS A 59 3.81 -19.97 -0.12
CA LYS A 59 4.84 -19.23 -0.88
C LYS A 59 4.86 -17.74 -0.55
N TRP A 60 3.70 -17.13 -0.34
CA TRP A 60 3.58 -15.67 -0.16
C TRP A 60 3.30 -15.25 1.28
N ALA A 61 3.35 -16.16 2.25
CA ALA A 61 2.96 -15.87 3.63
C ALA A 61 3.69 -14.64 4.21
N GLY A 62 5.00 -14.55 4.01
CA GLY A 62 5.79 -13.36 4.43
C GLY A 62 5.36 -12.09 3.71
N VAL A 63 5.18 -12.13 2.39
CA VAL A 63 4.75 -10.97 1.59
C VAL A 63 3.35 -10.51 1.96
N LEU A 64 2.43 -11.44 2.25
CA LEU A 64 1.09 -11.15 2.72
C LEU A 64 1.13 -10.45 4.09
N SER A 65 1.98 -10.92 5.01
CA SER A 65 2.22 -10.28 6.30
C SER A 65 2.77 -8.86 6.16
N ASP A 66 3.76 -8.67 5.28
CA ASP A 66 4.36 -7.36 5.00
C ASP A 66 3.33 -6.36 4.43
N LEU A 67 2.48 -6.81 3.49
CA LEU A 67 1.40 -5.99 2.94
C LEU A 67 0.32 -5.68 3.98
N ASP A 68 -0.05 -6.62 4.84
CA ASP A 68 -1.04 -6.39 5.93
C ASP A 68 -0.50 -5.37 6.93
N ALA A 69 0.75 -5.54 7.37
CA ALA A 69 1.41 -4.60 8.26
C ALA A 69 1.53 -3.21 7.63
N CYS A 70 1.85 -3.13 6.33
CA CYS A 70 1.84 -1.86 5.60
C CYS A 70 0.43 -1.25 5.59
N SER A 71 -0.59 -2.01 5.19
CA SER A 71 -1.99 -1.54 5.13
C SER A 71 -2.46 -0.97 6.48
N ARG A 72 -2.20 -1.67 7.58
CA ARG A 72 -2.56 -1.21 8.93
C ARG A 72 -1.87 0.09 9.32
N ARG A 73 -0.57 0.23 9.02
CA ARG A 73 0.17 1.49 9.29
C ARG A 73 -0.43 2.65 8.49
N LYS A 74 -0.71 2.44 7.20
CA LYS A 74 -1.33 3.44 6.33
C LYS A 74 -2.72 3.84 6.82
N HIS A 75 -3.52 2.87 7.27
CA HIS A 75 -4.83 3.12 7.89
C HIS A 75 -4.73 4.05 9.09
N VAL A 76 -3.89 3.69 10.07
CA VAL A 76 -3.69 4.47 11.31
C VAL A 76 -3.20 5.88 11.00
N LYS A 77 -2.20 6.03 10.10
CA LYS A 77 -1.69 7.34 9.71
C LYS A 77 -2.75 8.19 9.03
N SER A 78 -3.60 7.60 8.17
CA SER A 78 -4.65 8.35 7.50
C SER A 78 -5.65 8.97 8.49
N ALA A 79 -6.10 8.20 9.47
CA ALA A 79 -7.01 8.67 10.52
C ALA A 79 -6.35 9.71 11.44
N GLN A 80 -5.07 9.53 11.79
CA GLN A 80 -4.31 10.52 12.56
C GLN A 80 -4.17 11.84 11.79
N TYR A 81 -3.85 11.80 10.50
CA TYR A 81 -3.70 13.00 9.69
C TYR A 81 -5.03 13.72 9.45
N ASP A 82 -6.15 13.01 9.26
CA ASP A 82 -7.47 13.65 9.23
C ASP A 82 -7.76 14.40 10.55
N HIS A 83 -7.41 13.80 11.69
CA HIS A 83 -7.56 14.46 12.99
C HIS A 83 -6.68 15.71 13.11
N PHE A 84 -5.41 15.61 12.71
CA PHE A 84 -4.46 16.72 12.76
C PHE A 84 -4.85 17.86 11.81
N ALA A 85 -5.41 17.56 10.64
CA ALA A 85 -6.00 18.57 9.77
C ALA A 85 -7.11 19.35 10.48
N GLY A 86 -7.97 18.66 11.24
CA GLY A 86 -9.03 19.28 12.03
C GLY A 86 -8.49 20.26 13.10
N ILE A 87 -7.38 19.91 13.76
CA ILE A 87 -6.70 20.77 14.74
C ILE A 87 -6.06 21.97 14.05
N ALA A 88 -5.30 21.76 12.96
CA ALA A 88 -4.67 22.83 12.21
C ALA A 88 -5.68 23.85 11.69
N ARG A 89 -6.86 23.38 11.26
CA ARG A 89 -7.97 24.26 10.88
C ARG A 89 -8.46 25.13 12.03
N GLN A 90 -8.58 24.57 13.24
CA GLN A 90 -9.01 25.32 14.43
C GLN A 90 -7.97 26.37 14.85
N GLU A 91 -6.69 26.05 14.69
CA GLU A 91 -5.56 26.94 14.96
C GLU A 91 -5.29 27.95 13.84
N ARG A 92 -6.03 27.85 12.71
CA ARG A 92 -5.86 28.67 11.49
C ARG A 92 -4.51 28.48 10.80
N GLU A 93 -3.89 27.32 10.99
CA GLU A 93 -2.65 26.93 10.35
C GLU A 93 -2.90 26.27 8.98
N HIS A 94 -3.29 27.10 8.01
CA HIS A 94 -3.82 26.62 6.72
C HIS A 94 -2.83 25.79 5.87
N ASP A 95 -1.52 26.07 5.91
CA ASP A 95 -0.50 25.25 5.23
C ASP A 95 -0.48 23.82 5.81
N ALA A 96 -0.47 23.72 7.14
CA ALA A 96 -0.47 22.44 7.84
C ALA A 96 -1.78 21.68 7.63
N GLU A 97 -2.93 22.37 7.67
CA GLU A 97 -4.24 21.78 7.38
C GLU A 97 -4.25 21.12 6.00
N ARG A 98 -3.87 21.86 4.94
CA ARG A 98 -3.84 21.34 3.57
C ARG A 98 -2.87 20.16 3.44
N LEU A 99 -1.69 20.26 4.07
CA LEU A 99 -0.71 19.18 4.07
C LEU A 99 -1.27 17.91 4.71
N PHE A 100 -1.87 18.02 5.91
CA PHE A 100 -2.44 16.87 6.61
C PHE A 100 -3.59 16.24 5.82
N ARG A 101 -4.47 17.03 5.20
CA ARG A 101 -5.55 16.50 4.32
C ARG A 101 -4.97 15.73 3.13
N ALA A 102 -3.96 16.28 2.47
CA ALA A 102 -3.30 15.64 1.34
C ALA A 102 -2.59 14.34 1.74
N MET A 103 -1.87 14.34 2.88
CA MET A 103 -1.23 13.15 3.42
C MET A 103 -2.27 12.09 3.81
N ALA A 104 -3.36 12.45 4.48
CA ALA A 104 -4.42 11.50 4.84
C ALA A 104 -4.99 10.80 3.60
N HIS A 105 -5.21 11.55 2.52
CA HIS A 105 -5.65 10.98 1.25
C HIS A 105 -4.60 10.06 0.61
N ALA A 106 -3.33 10.47 0.61
CA ALA A 106 -2.23 9.64 0.10
C ALA A 106 -2.08 8.32 0.87
N GLU A 107 -2.21 8.36 2.21
CA GLU A 107 -2.16 7.17 3.06
C GLU A 107 -3.33 6.22 2.75
N ARG A 108 -4.56 6.73 2.53
CA ARG A 108 -5.71 5.91 2.08
C ARG A 108 -5.47 5.24 0.73
N LEU A 109 -4.88 5.94 -0.24
CA LEU A 109 -4.52 5.35 -1.53
C LEU A 109 -3.48 4.23 -1.38
N GLN A 110 -2.50 4.42 -0.50
CA GLN A 110 -1.46 3.43 -0.23
C GLN A 110 -2.01 2.21 0.52
N GLU A 111 -2.89 2.41 1.51
CA GLU A 111 -3.65 1.34 2.15
C GLU A 111 -4.43 0.53 1.11
N TYR A 112 -5.22 1.20 0.26
CA TYR A 112 -5.99 0.55 -0.79
C TYR A 112 -5.12 -0.28 -1.72
N ASN A 113 -3.98 0.25 -2.14
CA ASN A 113 -3.04 -0.47 -3.01
C ASN A 113 -2.49 -1.74 -2.35
N CYS A 114 -2.11 -1.66 -1.07
CA CYS A 114 -1.66 -2.82 -0.30
C CYS A 114 -2.79 -3.84 -0.08
N ALA A 115 -3.98 -3.39 0.31
CA ALA A 115 -5.17 -4.23 0.48
C ALA A 115 -5.56 -4.97 -0.80
N ASN A 116 -5.57 -4.27 -1.94
CA ASN A 116 -5.82 -4.88 -3.25
C ASN A 116 -4.72 -5.90 -3.60
N ALA A 117 -3.47 -5.64 -3.24
CA ALA A 117 -2.40 -6.61 -3.43
C ALA A 117 -2.59 -7.88 -2.59
N ILE A 118 -3.03 -7.75 -1.34
CA ILE A 118 -3.36 -8.89 -0.47
C ILE A 118 -4.45 -9.76 -1.13
N VAL A 119 -5.55 -9.14 -1.59
CA VAL A 119 -6.65 -9.85 -2.25
C VAL A 119 -6.19 -10.58 -3.51
N ARG A 120 -5.38 -9.93 -4.36
CA ARG A 120 -4.82 -10.55 -5.58
C ARG A 120 -3.89 -11.72 -5.30
N LEU A 121 -3.26 -11.73 -4.13
CA LEU A 121 -2.40 -12.84 -3.70
C LEU A 121 -3.18 -13.98 -3.05
N GLY A 122 -4.50 -13.83 -2.85
CA GLY A 122 -5.37 -14.81 -2.21
C GLY A 122 -5.47 -14.64 -0.69
N GLY A 123 -5.01 -13.51 -0.16
CA GLY A 123 -5.17 -13.13 1.25
C GLY A 123 -6.47 -12.38 1.51
N ARG A 124 -6.65 -11.94 2.76
CA ARG A 124 -7.75 -11.08 3.20
C ARG A 124 -7.18 -9.96 4.05
N TYR A 125 -7.71 -8.75 3.87
CA TYR A 125 -7.38 -7.60 4.69
C TYR A 125 -8.61 -7.15 5.45
N ALA A 126 -8.43 -6.88 6.75
CA ALA A 126 -9.43 -6.28 7.61
C ALA A 126 -8.80 -5.05 8.29
N PRO A 127 -9.29 -3.84 8.00
CA PRO A 127 -8.74 -2.63 8.59
C PRO A 127 -8.97 -2.60 10.11
N PRO A 128 -8.10 -1.93 10.88
CA PRO A 128 -8.35 -1.68 12.29
C PRO A 128 -9.67 -0.91 12.50
N GLU A 129 -10.51 -1.34 13.46
CA GLU A 129 -11.79 -0.67 13.74
C GLU A 129 -11.62 0.63 14.55
N HIS A 130 -10.58 0.68 15.39
CA HIS A 130 -10.34 1.78 16.31
C HIS A 130 -8.93 2.33 16.12
N VAL A 131 -8.83 3.65 15.90
CA VAL A 131 -7.55 4.35 15.82
C VAL A 131 -7.45 5.35 16.95
N THR A 132 -6.41 5.21 17.77
CA THR A 132 -6.09 6.20 18.80
C THR A 132 -5.41 7.41 18.16
N VAL A 133 -6.02 8.58 18.35
CA VAL A 133 -5.47 9.87 17.91
C VAL A 133 -4.92 10.64 19.11
N PHE A 134 -3.83 11.35 18.89
CA PHE A 134 -3.21 12.18 19.92
C PHE A 134 -3.82 13.58 19.93
N ARG A 135 -3.89 14.17 21.11
CA ARG A 135 -4.26 15.58 21.29
C ARG A 135 -2.99 16.40 21.49
N GLY A 136 -2.90 17.54 20.81
CA GLY A 136 -1.75 18.44 20.84
C GLY A 136 -1.93 19.55 19.81
N THR A 137 -1.05 20.56 19.88
CA THR A 137 -1.02 21.66 18.90
C THR A 137 -0.59 21.16 17.51
N THR A 138 -0.79 21.98 16.48
CA THR A 138 -0.29 21.67 15.13
C THR A 138 1.23 21.43 15.11
N ASP A 139 2.02 22.25 15.83
CA ASP A 139 3.48 22.02 15.92
C ASP A 139 3.82 20.70 16.63
N ASP A 140 3.12 20.37 17.72
CA ASP A 140 3.34 19.10 18.43
C ASP A 140 3.02 17.88 17.57
N ASN A 141 1.95 17.96 16.77
CA ASN A 141 1.55 16.89 15.85
C ASN A 141 2.60 16.73 14.74
N LEU A 142 3.05 17.83 14.11
CA LEU A 142 4.13 17.82 13.13
C LEU A 142 5.42 17.24 13.74
N ARG A 143 5.82 17.70 14.92
CA ARG A 143 7.01 17.21 15.64
C ARG A 143 6.94 15.72 15.86
N ARG A 144 5.85 15.22 16.45
CA ARG A 144 5.71 13.81 16.78
C ARG A 144 5.69 12.92 15.54
N SER A 145 5.02 13.36 14.46
CA SER A 145 5.00 12.63 13.19
C SER A 145 6.38 12.59 12.53
N ILE A 146 7.15 13.68 12.58
CA ILE A 146 8.54 13.74 12.11
C ILE A 146 9.43 12.80 12.94
N ASP A 147 9.35 12.88 14.27
CA ASP A 147 10.14 12.06 15.18
C ASP A 147 9.84 10.57 14.98
N PHE A 148 8.57 10.21 14.76
CA PHE A 148 8.18 8.84 14.42
C PHE A 148 8.75 8.40 13.07
N ALA A 149 8.62 9.22 12.02
CA ALA A 149 9.09 8.89 10.67
C ALA A 149 10.62 8.77 10.57
N ARG A 150 11.38 9.40 11.47
CA ARG A 150 12.84 9.30 11.56
C ARG A 150 13.32 8.05 12.29
N ARG A 151 12.45 7.34 13.02
CA ARG A 151 12.87 6.11 13.70
C ARG A 151 13.29 5.08 12.64
N PRO A 152 14.37 4.32 12.89
CA PRO A 152 14.69 3.17 12.09
C PRO A 152 13.45 2.26 12.00
N PRO A 153 13.20 1.61 10.86
CA PRO A 153 12.18 0.56 10.81
C PRO A 153 12.54 -0.52 11.84
N GLU A 154 11.80 -0.59 12.94
CA GLU A 154 12.00 -1.62 13.97
C GLU A 154 11.21 -2.89 13.59
N GLY A 155 11.88 -4.06 13.62
CA GLY A 155 11.23 -5.36 13.56
C GLY A 155 10.99 -5.97 12.16
N LEU A 156 10.02 -6.88 12.09
CA LEU A 156 9.80 -7.91 11.05
C LEU A 156 9.55 -7.41 9.61
N HIS A 157 9.45 -6.09 9.39
CA HIS A 157 9.03 -5.48 8.11
C HIS A 157 10.02 -4.42 7.59
N ALA A 158 11.24 -4.35 8.15
CA ALA A 158 12.30 -3.49 7.61
C ALA A 158 12.71 -3.92 6.19
N ASP A 159 12.71 -5.24 5.95
CA ASP A 159 13.12 -5.87 4.70
C ASP A 159 11.93 -6.25 3.81
N ASP A 160 10.78 -5.58 3.98
CA ASP A 160 9.52 -5.91 3.29
C ASP A 160 9.67 -5.92 1.75
N ILE A 161 10.30 -4.88 1.20
CA ILE A 161 10.58 -4.75 -0.23
C ILE A 161 11.56 -5.85 -0.69
N GLU A 162 12.62 -6.11 0.07
CA GLU A 162 13.61 -7.13 -0.27
C GLU A 162 12.99 -8.53 -0.28
N ARG A 163 12.21 -8.87 0.74
CA ARG A 163 11.48 -10.15 0.82
C ARG A 163 10.52 -10.31 -0.36
N ALA A 164 9.80 -9.26 -0.74
CA ALA A 164 8.93 -9.29 -1.92
C ALA A 164 9.73 -9.52 -3.22
N LEU A 165 10.92 -8.94 -3.36
CA LEU A 165 11.80 -9.17 -4.52
C LEU A 165 12.39 -10.58 -4.54
N GLN A 166 12.93 -11.05 -3.42
CA GLN A 166 13.54 -12.38 -3.28
C GLN A 166 12.53 -13.51 -3.50
N SER A 167 11.28 -13.32 -3.07
CA SER A 167 10.19 -14.27 -3.34
C SER A 167 9.69 -14.23 -4.79
N GLY A 168 10.16 -13.26 -5.61
CA GLY A 168 9.77 -13.08 -7.00
C GLY A 168 8.47 -12.29 -7.21
N ASN A 169 7.94 -11.64 -6.18
CA ASN A 169 6.71 -10.86 -6.24
C ASN A 169 6.96 -9.38 -6.56
N ARG A 170 7.30 -9.09 -7.82
CA ARG A 170 7.56 -7.71 -8.28
C ARG A 170 6.35 -6.78 -8.09
N TYR A 171 5.14 -7.32 -8.15
CA TYR A 171 3.93 -6.54 -7.95
C TYR A 171 3.82 -6.04 -6.50
N ALA A 172 3.98 -6.93 -5.51
CA ALA A 172 4.00 -6.54 -4.10
C ALA A 172 5.17 -5.60 -3.80
N ALA A 173 6.36 -5.89 -4.33
CA ALA A 173 7.52 -5.02 -4.17
C ALA A 173 7.24 -3.59 -4.67
N ARG A 174 6.62 -3.44 -5.86
CA ARG A 174 6.26 -2.12 -6.40
C ARG A 174 5.29 -1.36 -5.49
N VAL A 175 4.28 -2.05 -4.94
CA VAL A 175 3.30 -1.44 -4.03
C VAL A 175 3.98 -0.97 -2.73
N LEU A 176 4.86 -1.80 -2.16
CA LEU A 176 5.63 -1.45 -0.95
C LEU A 176 6.62 -0.31 -1.21
N ILE A 177 7.26 -0.27 -2.38
CA ILE A 177 8.13 0.84 -2.80
C ILE A 177 7.33 2.14 -2.84
N TRP A 178 6.15 2.17 -3.47
CA TRP A 178 5.31 3.38 -3.50
C TRP A 178 4.95 3.85 -2.08
N ALA A 179 4.54 2.93 -1.21
CA ALA A 179 4.23 3.23 0.18
C ALA A 179 5.43 3.85 0.93
N ARG A 180 6.64 3.29 0.75
CA ARG A 180 7.87 3.76 1.40
C ARG A 180 8.33 5.11 0.85
N SER A 181 8.27 5.30 -0.47
CA SER A 181 8.56 6.59 -1.10
C SER A 181 7.61 7.68 -0.61
N GLY A 182 6.32 7.34 -0.44
CA GLY A 182 5.34 8.22 0.18
C GLY A 182 5.70 8.63 1.60
N ASP A 183 6.14 7.69 2.45
CA ASP A 183 6.57 8.00 3.82
C ASP A 183 7.74 8.99 3.84
N MET A 184 8.75 8.79 2.98
CA MET A 184 9.89 9.71 2.85
C MET A 184 9.46 11.09 2.38
N ARG A 185 8.49 11.14 1.44
CA ARG A 185 7.95 12.42 0.95
C ARG A 185 7.17 13.15 2.04
N HIS A 186 6.37 12.44 2.82
CA HIS A 186 5.62 13.01 3.95
C HIS A 186 6.59 13.63 4.97
N LEU A 187 7.68 12.94 5.31
CA LEU A 187 8.72 13.48 6.20
C LEU A 187 9.27 14.82 5.71
N ALA A 188 9.72 14.89 4.45
CA ALA A 188 10.28 16.12 3.89
C ALA A 188 9.28 17.29 3.85
N LEU A 189 8.01 16.99 3.54
CA LEU A 189 6.94 18.00 3.52
C LEU A 189 6.61 18.49 4.93
N MET A 190 6.50 17.59 5.92
CA MET A 190 6.27 17.95 7.32
C MET A 190 7.40 18.81 7.88
N GLU A 191 8.67 18.44 7.62
CA GLU A 191 9.82 19.25 8.05
C GLU A 191 9.83 20.65 7.45
N THR A 192 9.38 20.78 6.19
CA THR A 192 9.29 22.07 5.51
C THR A 192 8.14 22.91 6.05
N CYS A 193 6.95 22.31 6.22
CA CYS A 193 5.79 22.96 6.81
C CYS A 193 6.09 23.44 8.24
N ARG A 194 6.69 22.60 9.07
CA ARG A 194 7.06 22.95 10.44
C ARG A 194 8.09 24.08 10.53
N ARG A 195 9.07 24.11 9.63
CA ARG A 195 10.02 25.25 9.54
C ARG A 195 9.32 26.56 9.20
N ARG A 196 8.32 26.54 8.31
CA ARG A 196 7.51 27.73 7.97
C ARG A 196 6.63 28.16 9.14
N LEU A 197 6.01 27.21 9.83
CA LEU A 197 5.22 27.47 11.03
C LEU A 197 6.06 28.21 12.09
N ALA A 198 7.27 27.71 12.40
CA ALA A 198 8.18 28.36 13.34
C ALA A 198 8.66 29.74 12.87
N ALA A 199 8.86 29.93 11.55
CA ALA A 199 9.23 31.22 10.99
C ALA A 199 8.09 32.24 11.09
N ASN A 200 6.83 31.81 11.00
CA ASN A 200 5.65 32.68 11.08
C ASN A 200 5.15 32.94 12.52
N GLY A 201 5.69 32.21 13.50
CA GLY A 201 5.33 32.38 14.92
C GLY A 201 5.82 33.71 15.53
N PRO A 202 5.33 34.04 16.76
CA PRO A 202 5.72 35.24 17.50
C PRO A 202 7.24 35.36 17.67
N ALA A 203 7.78 36.58 17.60
CA ALA A 203 9.23 36.85 17.57
C ALA A 203 9.99 36.30 18.79
N ASP A 204 9.30 36.13 19.90
CA ASP A 204 9.74 35.63 21.19
C ASP A 204 10.18 34.14 21.15
N ALA A 205 9.57 33.31 20.29
CA ALA A 205 9.98 31.92 20.07
C ALA A 205 11.21 31.79 19.14
N ARG A 206 11.50 32.82 18.32
CA ARG A 206 12.64 32.80 17.37
C ARG A 206 13.99 32.87 18.09
N ASN A 207 14.03 33.51 19.27
CA ASN A 207 15.26 33.65 20.07
C ASN A 207 15.68 32.35 20.79
N GLU A 208 14.74 31.49 21.18
CA GLU A 208 15.07 30.19 21.79
C GLU A 208 15.71 29.21 20.78
N ILE A 209 15.25 29.23 19.52
CA ILE A 209 15.78 28.36 18.45
C ILE A 209 17.19 28.81 18.03
N ALA A 210 17.44 30.13 17.96
CA ALA A 210 18.77 30.67 17.70
C ALA A 210 19.77 30.33 18.81
N GLY A 211 19.35 30.43 20.09
CA GLY A 211 20.18 30.06 21.25
C GLY A 211 20.56 28.58 21.27
N ARG A 212 19.63 27.67 20.89
CA ARG A 212 19.90 26.23 20.85
C ARG A 212 20.87 25.83 19.72
N ARG A 213 20.86 26.56 18.60
CA ARG A 213 21.80 26.35 17.48
C ARG A 213 23.21 26.86 17.79
N ALA A 214 23.32 27.95 18.55
CA ALA A 214 24.60 28.44 19.06
C ALA A 214 25.25 27.45 20.05
N ASN A 215 24.45 26.80 20.89
CA ASN A 215 24.95 25.85 21.90
C ASN A 215 25.40 24.49 21.32
N ASN A 216 24.91 24.08 20.15
CA ASN A 216 25.36 22.86 19.46
C ASN A 216 26.58 23.06 18.56
N GLY A 217 27.07 24.30 18.39
CA GLY A 217 28.27 24.61 17.60
C GLY A 217 29.59 24.40 18.35
N THR A 218 29.56 24.11 19.66
CA THR A 218 30.74 24.09 20.53
C THR A 218 31.17 22.69 20.98
N ALA A 219 30.60 21.62 20.41
CA ALA A 219 30.95 20.25 20.77
C ALA A 219 31.87 19.59 19.73
N GLY A 220 33.18 19.74 19.94
CA GLY A 220 34.22 18.72 19.72
C GLY A 220 34.47 18.22 18.30
N VAL A 221 35.45 18.83 17.61
CA VAL A 221 36.19 18.18 16.52
C VAL A 221 37.37 17.41 17.13
N PRO A 222 37.53 16.10 16.91
CA PRO A 222 38.83 15.45 17.05
C PRO A 222 39.55 15.48 15.69
N ALA A 223 40.72 16.10 15.71
CA ALA A 223 41.71 16.05 14.65
C ALA A 223 42.29 14.63 14.54
N ASN A 224 42.31 14.04 13.33
CA ASN A 224 43.53 13.63 12.62
C ASN A 224 43.20 12.92 11.29
N GLY A 225 44.05 13.08 10.28
CA GLY A 225 44.04 12.18 9.10
C GLY A 225 44.20 12.87 7.74
N THR A 226 45.44 13.22 7.42
CA THR A 226 45.94 13.70 6.12
C THR A 226 45.53 12.85 4.90
N ALA A 227 45.01 13.49 3.85
CA ALA A 227 45.20 13.03 2.46
C ALA A 227 45.02 14.16 1.42
N ARG A 228 46.18 14.63 0.94
CA ARG A 228 46.55 15.14 -0.39
C ARG A 228 45.54 15.95 -1.24
N ALA A 229 45.95 17.18 -1.48
CA ALA A 229 45.51 18.08 -2.52
C ALA A 229 45.67 17.48 -3.93
N SER A 230 44.66 17.72 -4.77
CA SER A 230 44.80 17.82 -6.22
C SER A 230 43.92 18.98 -6.68
N GLY A 231 44.56 20.12 -6.95
CA GLY A 231 43.90 21.29 -7.50
C GLY A 231 43.63 21.10 -8.99
N ARG A 232 42.42 21.43 -9.43
CA ARG A 232 42.16 21.78 -10.83
C ARG A 232 40.91 22.64 -10.95
N GLY A 233 41.10 23.86 -11.46
CA GLY A 233 40.16 24.54 -12.35
C GLY A 233 39.13 25.44 -11.68
N THR A 234 39.49 26.72 -11.57
CA THR A 234 38.56 27.85 -11.50
C THR A 234 37.65 27.89 -12.73
N ALA A 235 36.34 27.94 -12.49
CA ALA A 235 35.38 28.51 -13.43
C ALA A 235 34.46 29.42 -12.60
N GLU A 236 34.82 30.70 -12.57
CA GLU A 236 33.93 31.79 -12.23
C GLU A 236 32.76 31.81 -13.24
N GLY A 237 31.54 31.99 -12.74
CA GLY A 237 30.40 32.28 -13.61
C GLY A 237 29.06 31.85 -13.02
N SER A 238 28.24 32.86 -12.72
CA SER A 238 26.81 32.78 -12.41
C SER A 238 26.43 32.55 -10.93
N GLU A 239 26.80 33.52 -10.09
CA GLU A 239 25.94 33.91 -8.95
C GLU A 239 24.58 34.35 -9.50
N ASN A 240 23.66 33.39 -9.69
CA ASN A 240 22.24 33.73 -9.68
C ASN A 240 21.89 33.99 -8.22
N SER A 241 22.06 35.24 -7.80
CA SER A 241 21.52 35.81 -6.58
C SER A 241 20.02 35.50 -6.54
N ARG A 242 19.65 34.44 -5.81
CA ARG A 242 18.25 34.19 -5.48
C ARG A 242 17.80 35.36 -4.60
N PRO A 243 16.70 36.04 -4.95
CA PRO A 243 16.21 37.13 -4.14
C PRO A 243 15.88 36.61 -2.74
N ASP A 244 16.32 37.36 -1.74
CA ASP A 244 16.01 37.20 -0.34
C ASP A 244 14.48 37.21 -0.16
N ALA A 245 13.87 36.02 -0.06
CA ALA A 245 12.43 35.82 -0.15
C ALA A 245 11.81 35.73 1.25
N THR A 246 11.73 36.86 1.93
CA THR A 246 10.97 37.02 3.18
C THR A 246 9.60 37.66 2.89
N ALA A 247 8.69 36.87 2.32
CA ALA A 247 7.23 36.97 2.48
C ALA A 247 6.54 35.86 1.65
N ASP A 248 5.88 34.94 2.35
CA ASP A 248 4.85 34.01 1.84
C ASP A 248 5.23 32.92 0.80
N ASN A 249 6.24 32.10 1.13
CA ASN A 249 6.63 30.89 0.37
C ASN A 249 5.84 29.62 0.79
N ALA A 250 4.68 29.76 1.42
CA ALA A 250 3.82 28.61 1.73
C ALA A 250 3.13 28.14 0.45
N PRO A 251 3.08 26.82 0.17
CA PRO A 251 2.39 26.32 -0.99
C PRO A 251 0.90 26.61 -0.86
N LYS A 252 0.32 27.13 -1.94
CA LYS A 252 -1.11 27.45 -2.04
C LYS A 252 -1.99 26.20 -1.95
N GLY A 253 -1.41 25.02 -2.12
CA GLY A 253 -2.05 23.74 -1.92
C GLY A 253 -1.10 22.58 -2.18
N TYR A 254 -1.66 21.37 -2.23
CA TYR A 254 -0.94 20.15 -2.53
C TYR A 254 -1.65 19.34 -3.60
N LEU A 255 -0.89 18.67 -4.46
CA LEU A 255 -1.40 17.75 -5.48
C LEU A 255 -1.00 16.33 -5.11
N VAL A 256 -1.95 15.39 -5.16
CA VAL A 256 -1.73 13.98 -4.84
C VAL A 256 -1.92 13.12 -6.09
N CYS A 257 -0.91 12.32 -6.42
CA CYS A 257 -1.01 11.35 -7.50
C CYS A 257 -2.04 10.25 -7.12
N PRO A 258 -3.09 10.03 -7.92
CA PRO A 258 -4.17 9.09 -7.57
C PRO A 258 -3.73 7.62 -7.63
N THR A 259 -2.59 7.33 -8.25
CA THR A 259 -2.12 5.95 -8.45
C THR A 259 -1.23 5.49 -7.29
N CYS A 260 -0.26 6.31 -6.87
CA CYS A 260 0.75 5.92 -5.88
C CYS A 260 0.73 6.78 -4.60
N GLY A 261 -0.09 7.84 -4.56
CA GLY A 261 -0.17 8.74 -3.42
C GLY A 261 1.00 9.70 -3.27
N ASN A 262 1.86 9.89 -4.28
CA ASN A 262 2.96 10.86 -4.18
C ASN A 262 2.42 12.30 -4.14
N ILE A 263 3.01 13.16 -3.31
CA ILE A 263 2.51 14.51 -3.02
C ILE A 263 3.44 15.59 -3.55
N TYR A 264 2.87 16.66 -4.12
CA TYR A 264 3.58 17.83 -4.65
C TYR A 264 3.01 19.10 -4.05
N PRO A 265 3.84 20.11 -3.73
CA PRO A 265 3.38 21.48 -3.59
C PRO A 265 2.69 21.93 -4.89
N ALA A 266 1.52 22.56 -4.77
CA ALA A 266 0.85 23.22 -5.90
C ALA A 266 1.78 24.31 -6.47
N GLY A 267 1.94 24.31 -7.81
CA GLY A 267 2.93 25.14 -8.51
C GLY A 267 4.23 24.42 -8.91
N CYS A 268 4.45 23.19 -8.42
CA CYS A 268 5.59 22.33 -8.80
C CYS A 268 5.13 20.97 -9.35
N SER A 269 4.15 20.95 -10.27
CA SER A 269 3.70 19.70 -10.88
C SER A 269 4.45 19.40 -12.18
N ASP A 270 5.22 18.32 -12.18
CA ASP A 270 5.75 17.72 -13.40
C ASP A 270 4.59 17.23 -14.29
N SER A 271 4.83 17.11 -15.60
CA SER A 271 3.84 16.55 -16.54
C SER A 271 3.42 15.11 -16.17
N TYR A 272 4.26 14.40 -15.41
CA TYR A 272 4.02 13.03 -14.97
C TYR A 272 4.55 12.78 -13.56
N CYS A 273 3.92 11.86 -12.82
CA CYS A 273 4.45 11.38 -11.56
C CYS A 273 5.75 10.57 -11.79
N PRO A 274 6.89 10.88 -11.17
CA PRO A 274 8.12 10.12 -11.35
C PRO A 274 8.06 8.74 -10.70
N CYS A 275 7.11 8.50 -9.77
CA CYS A 275 6.96 7.20 -9.11
C CYS A 275 6.17 6.18 -9.93
N CYS A 276 5.24 6.63 -10.79
CA CYS A 276 4.31 5.74 -11.49
C CYS A 276 3.88 6.20 -12.90
N LEU A 277 4.46 7.31 -13.38
CA LEU A 277 4.20 7.92 -14.70
C LEU A 277 2.75 8.34 -14.96
N THR A 278 1.95 8.48 -13.90
CA THR A 278 0.59 9.01 -14.01
C THR A 278 0.65 10.46 -14.49
N ASP A 279 -0.15 10.80 -15.51
CA ASP A 279 -0.32 12.15 -16.02
C ASP A 279 -0.70 13.13 -14.89
N GLY A 280 0.04 14.24 -14.81
CA GLY A 280 -0.14 15.30 -13.80
C GLY A 280 -1.55 15.89 -13.78
N ARG A 281 -2.26 15.89 -14.92
CA ARG A 281 -3.65 16.40 -15.02
C ARG A 281 -4.65 15.57 -14.23
N ARG A 282 -4.29 14.35 -13.84
CA ARG A 282 -5.15 13.45 -13.06
C ARG A 282 -4.96 13.62 -11.55
N PHE A 283 -4.07 14.51 -11.12
CA PHE A 283 -3.76 14.66 -9.70
C PHE A 283 -4.93 15.28 -8.95
N VAL A 284 -5.11 14.84 -7.71
CA VAL A 284 -6.15 15.36 -6.82
C VAL A 284 -5.60 16.57 -6.09
N ALA A 285 -6.26 17.71 -6.23
CA ALA A 285 -5.86 18.96 -5.59
C ALA A 285 -6.44 19.11 -4.17
N PHE A 286 -5.59 19.56 -3.27
CA PHE A 286 -5.88 19.95 -1.89
C PHE A 286 -5.48 21.42 -1.76
N GLU A 287 -6.29 22.26 -2.38
CA GLU A 287 -6.24 23.71 -2.32
C GLU A 287 -7.33 24.20 -1.35
N GLU A 288 -7.55 25.51 -1.26
CA GLU A 288 -8.55 26.14 -0.38
C GLU A 288 -9.89 25.39 -0.33
#